data_AF-A0A069CY88-F1
#
_entry.id   AF-A0A069CY88-F1
#
_cell.length_a   1.000
_cell.length_b   1.000
_cell.length_c   1.000
_cell.angle_alpha   90.00
_cell.angle_beta   90.00
_cell.angle_gamma   90.00
#
_symmetry.space_group_name_H-M   'P 1'
#
loop_
_entity.id
_entity.type
_entity.pdbx_description
1 polymer ?
#
loop_
_entity_poly.entity_id
_entity_poly.type
_entity_poly.pdbx_seq_one_letter_code
_entity_poly.pdbx_strand_id
1 'polypeptide(L)'
;MKKMTSLLSCALLLALPEVGAQESNPMLSNGLKLLNTPYVAYTLEGNSEEELVVNCDEVDCTTFVENVLAMALCPTQGEQMSEADFMKNLQNIRYRNGQINGYTSRLHYMTDWINDNVQKGLIEDVTAQYSPSTQTVNLSFMSSHPELYKQLNSSPERVAEMASIEQRLSGQQVHWVPKNMLPAQGLPWIKNGDIIAITTNTPGLDISHLGIAIYIKDQLHLLHASSKQKKVVVEKLALSRQLAGNKTWTGIRVLRMKSIN
;
A
#
# COMPACT_ATOMS: atom_id res chain seq x y z
N MET A 1 20.86 14.18 -9.67
CA MET A 1 20.05 13.50 -10.69
C MET A 1 20.75 12.22 -11.13
N LYS A 2 20.53 11.11 -10.43
CA LYS A 2 20.94 9.79 -10.93
C LYS A 2 19.96 9.42 -12.05
N LYS A 3 20.50 9.12 -13.22
CA LYS A 3 19.75 8.71 -14.40
C LYS A 3 18.91 7.47 -14.08
N MET A 4 17.70 7.41 -14.63
CA MET A 4 16.78 6.27 -14.58
C MET A 4 17.30 5.11 -15.45
N THR A 5 18.52 4.67 -15.20
CA THR A 5 19.11 3.50 -15.84
C THR A 5 18.69 2.26 -15.05
N SER A 6 17.61 1.62 -15.51
CA SER A 6 17.21 0.22 -15.27
C SER A 6 15.74 0.08 -14.82
N LEU A 7 14.81 0.35 -15.73
CA LEU A 7 13.54 -0.39 -15.76
C LEU A 7 13.70 -1.75 -16.46
N LEU A 8 14.92 -2.09 -16.89
CA LEU A 8 15.26 -3.37 -17.53
C LEU A 8 16.19 -4.21 -16.66
N SER A 9 15.74 -5.44 -16.42
CA SER A 9 16.45 -6.61 -15.86
C SER A 9 16.33 -6.84 -14.35
N CYS A 10 15.18 -7.38 -13.94
CA CYS A 10 15.17 -8.41 -12.91
C CYS A 10 14.24 -9.57 -13.28
N ALA A 11 14.50 -10.19 -14.43
CA ALA A 11 13.94 -11.50 -14.74
C ALA A 11 14.86 -12.59 -14.16
N LEU A 12 14.77 -12.82 -12.85
CA LEU A 12 15.13 -14.11 -12.29
C LEU A 12 13.88 -14.71 -11.67
N LEU A 13 13.01 -15.24 -12.54
CA LEU A 13 11.95 -16.18 -12.14
C LEU A 13 12.65 -17.43 -11.57
N LEU A 14 12.93 -17.42 -10.26
CA LEU A 14 12.99 -18.67 -9.52
C LEU A 14 11.59 -19.27 -9.62
N ALA A 15 11.49 -20.42 -10.27
CA ALA A 15 10.24 -21.13 -10.52
C ALA A 15 9.42 -21.24 -9.23
N LEU A 16 8.43 -20.34 -9.08
CA LEU A 16 7.37 -20.52 -8.10
C LEU A 16 6.57 -21.73 -8.59
N PRO A 17 6.37 -22.77 -7.76
CA PRO A 17 5.58 -23.92 -8.16
C PRO A 17 4.15 -23.45 -8.42
N GLU A 18 3.77 -23.50 -9.70
CA GLU A 18 2.44 -23.32 -10.28
C GLU A 18 1.60 -22.18 -9.68
N VAL A 19 1.98 -20.93 -9.99
CA VAL A 19 0.99 -19.85 -10.18
C VAL A 19 0.29 -20.14 -11.52
N GLY A 20 -0.48 -21.23 -11.55
CA GLY A 20 -1.13 -21.73 -12.75
C GLY A 20 -2.16 -20.74 -13.27
N ALA A 21 -2.07 -20.39 -14.56
CA ALA A 21 -3.09 -19.79 -15.41
C ALA A 21 -4.15 -18.95 -14.67
N GLN A 22 -3.74 -17.92 -13.94
CA GLN A 22 -4.65 -16.99 -13.30
C GLN A 22 -4.77 -15.73 -14.15
N GLU A 23 -6.00 -15.25 -14.33
CA GLU A 23 -6.38 -14.09 -15.13
C GLU A 23 -5.31 -12.99 -15.08
N SER A 24 -5.09 -12.36 -16.24
CA SER A 24 -4.18 -11.21 -16.44
C SER A 24 -4.55 -10.03 -15.51
N ASN A 25 -4.19 -10.13 -14.24
CA ASN A 25 -4.37 -9.08 -13.26
C ASN A 25 -3.10 -8.22 -13.26
N PRO A 26 -3.17 -6.95 -13.69
CA PRO A 26 -1.99 -6.09 -13.80
C PRO A 26 -1.37 -5.77 -12.43
N MET A 27 -2.16 -5.70 -11.35
CA MET A 27 -1.63 -5.52 -9.99
C MET A 27 -0.74 -6.70 -9.59
N LEU A 28 -1.24 -7.94 -9.74
CA LEU A 28 -0.46 -9.11 -9.35
C LEU A 28 0.77 -9.29 -10.25
N SER A 29 0.62 -9.15 -11.57
CA SER A 29 1.73 -9.34 -12.51
C SER A 29 2.83 -8.30 -12.33
N ASN A 30 2.49 -7.03 -12.12
CA ASN A 30 3.47 -5.98 -11.85
C ASN A 30 4.09 -6.11 -10.44
N GLY A 31 3.32 -6.52 -9.43
CA GLY A 31 3.87 -6.83 -8.11
C GLY A 31 4.92 -7.93 -8.16
N LEU A 32 4.67 -9.02 -8.90
CA LEU A 32 5.60 -10.13 -9.03
C LEU A 32 6.92 -9.75 -9.72
N LYS A 33 6.92 -8.75 -10.62
CA LYS A 33 8.15 -8.23 -11.25
C LYS A 33 9.09 -7.55 -10.26
N LEU A 34 8.58 -7.05 -9.14
CA LEU A 34 9.38 -6.44 -8.07
C LEU A 34 9.81 -7.44 -7.00
N LEU A 35 9.65 -8.76 -7.22
CA LEU A 35 10.17 -9.75 -6.28
C LEU A 35 11.68 -9.59 -6.08
N ASN A 36 12.11 -9.71 -4.83
CA ASN A 36 13.47 -9.49 -4.37
C ASN A 36 13.96 -8.03 -4.39
N THR A 37 13.17 -7.05 -4.83
CA THR A 37 13.52 -5.63 -4.66
C THR A 37 13.82 -5.34 -3.17
N PRO A 38 14.98 -4.75 -2.84
CA PRO A 38 15.37 -4.42 -1.47
C PRO A 38 14.32 -3.63 -0.68
N TYR A 39 14.19 -3.97 0.60
CA TYR A 39 13.42 -3.16 1.53
C TYR A 39 14.28 -2.04 2.09
N VAL A 40 13.86 -0.78 1.91
CA VAL A 40 14.48 0.40 2.50
C VAL A 40 13.40 1.34 3.00
N ALA A 41 13.49 1.74 4.28
CA ALA A 41 12.58 2.72 4.85
C ALA A 41 13.04 4.14 4.52
N TYR A 42 12.10 5.10 4.54
CA TYR A 42 12.38 6.53 4.40
C TYR A 42 12.94 6.96 3.02
N THR A 43 12.67 6.19 1.96
CA THR A 43 13.16 6.48 0.61
C THR A 43 12.60 7.80 0.05
N LEU A 44 11.48 8.28 0.58
CA LEU A 44 10.84 9.54 0.19
C LEU A 44 11.34 10.76 0.99
N GLU A 45 12.19 10.57 2.01
CA GLU A 45 12.54 11.63 3.00
C GLU A 45 13.87 12.35 2.73
N GLY A 46 14.43 12.15 1.53
CA GLY A 46 15.77 12.62 1.16
C GLY A 46 15.85 14.12 0.85
N ASN A 47 14.76 14.73 0.39
CA ASN A 47 14.75 16.10 -0.11
C ASN A 47 14.43 17.13 0.98
N SER A 48 14.82 18.39 0.75
CA SER A 48 14.48 19.50 1.65
C SER A 48 13.02 19.93 1.51
N GLU A 49 12.51 19.90 0.28
CA GLU A 49 11.11 20.17 -0.06
C GLU A 49 10.41 18.89 -0.51
N GLU A 50 9.09 18.83 -0.36
CA GLU A 50 8.29 17.72 -0.85
C GLU A 50 8.19 17.77 -2.37
N GLU A 51 8.63 16.69 -3.03
CA GLU A 51 8.54 16.50 -4.47
C GLU A 51 8.25 15.03 -4.78
N LEU A 52 7.82 14.73 -6.01
CA LEU A 52 7.58 13.36 -6.43
C LEU A 52 8.89 12.57 -6.52
N VAL A 53 9.18 11.77 -5.51
CA VAL A 53 10.30 10.81 -5.53
C VAL A 53 9.86 9.50 -6.17
N VAL A 54 10.52 9.11 -7.26
CA VAL A 54 10.34 7.80 -7.90
C VAL A 54 11.52 6.90 -7.52
N ASN A 55 11.24 5.81 -6.82
CA ASN A 55 12.22 4.76 -6.54
C ASN A 55 11.54 3.39 -6.60
N CYS A 56 11.92 2.59 -7.59
CA CYS A 56 11.45 1.22 -7.79
C CYS A 56 12.52 0.17 -7.42
N ASP A 57 13.75 0.61 -7.14
CA ASP A 57 14.89 -0.25 -6.79
C ASP A 57 14.95 -0.50 -5.28
N GLU A 58 14.35 0.39 -4.48
CA GLU A 58 14.29 0.31 -3.04
C GLU A 58 12.91 0.75 -2.56
N VAL A 59 12.20 -0.13 -1.86
CA VAL A 59 10.80 0.08 -1.50
C VAL A 59 10.53 -0.21 -0.03
N ASP A 60 9.51 0.43 0.53
CA ASP A 60 8.84 -0.03 1.75
C ASP A 60 7.48 -0.63 1.37
N CYS A 61 6.66 -0.98 2.37
CA CYS A 61 5.37 -1.60 2.07
C CYS A 61 4.39 -0.68 1.35
N THR A 62 4.44 0.62 1.60
CA THR A 62 3.57 1.61 0.96
C THR A 62 4.08 1.92 -0.43
N THR A 63 5.36 2.29 -0.59
CA THR A 63 5.90 2.64 -1.91
C THR A 63 5.87 1.46 -2.88
N PHE A 64 6.01 0.23 -2.40
CA PHE A 64 5.78 -0.97 -3.20
C PHE A 64 4.36 -1.01 -3.78
N VAL A 65 3.32 -0.86 -2.94
CA VAL A 65 1.92 -0.90 -3.40
C VAL A 65 1.60 0.28 -4.32
N GLU A 66 2.08 1.48 -3.99
CA GLU A 66 1.87 2.67 -4.83
C GLU A 66 2.51 2.53 -6.21
N ASN A 67 3.77 2.04 -6.28
CA ASN A 67 4.45 1.80 -7.54
C ASN A 67 3.71 0.75 -8.38
N VAL A 68 3.24 -0.35 -7.76
CA VAL A 68 2.48 -1.39 -8.46
C VAL A 68 1.15 -0.88 -8.97
N LEU A 69 0.42 -0.11 -8.16
CA LEU A 69 -0.84 0.51 -8.57
C LEU A 69 -0.62 1.53 -9.69
N ALA A 70 0.40 2.37 -9.60
CA ALA A 70 0.75 3.33 -10.65
C ALA A 70 1.06 2.64 -11.99
N MET A 71 1.84 1.55 -11.94
CA MET A 71 2.13 0.70 -13.10
C MET A 71 0.86 0.05 -13.67
N ALA A 72 0.00 -0.49 -12.82
CA ALA A 72 -1.21 -1.20 -13.23
C ALA A 72 -2.28 -0.26 -13.85
N LEU A 73 -2.28 1.02 -13.46
CA LEU A 73 -3.15 2.06 -14.02
C LEU A 73 -2.65 2.66 -15.33
N CYS A 74 -1.42 2.35 -15.77
CA CYS A 74 -0.93 2.82 -17.07
C CYS A 74 -1.75 2.20 -18.22
N PRO A 75 -2.11 2.97 -19.27
CA PRO A 75 -2.85 2.46 -20.42
C PRO A 75 -2.12 1.33 -21.16
N THR A 76 -0.79 1.38 -21.14
CA THR A 76 0.12 0.38 -21.71
C THR A 76 0.96 -0.25 -20.61
N GLN A 77 1.33 -1.52 -20.82
CA GLN A 77 2.05 -2.34 -19.85
C GLN A 77 3.41 -2.77 -20.40
N GLY A 78 4.32 -3.18 -19.52
CA GLY A 78 5.65 -3.66 -19.92
C GLY A 78 6.49 -2.58 -20.60
N GLU A 79 7.21 -2.95 -21.67
CA GLU A 79 8.12 -2.03 -22.38
C GLU A 79 7.39 -0.86 -23.06
N GLN A 80 6.08 -0.97 -23.26
CA GLN A 80 5.26 0.09 -23.85
C GLN A 80 4.76 1.10 -22.81
N MET A 81 5.01 0.86 -21.51
CA MET A 81 4.57 1.75 -20.44
C MET A 81 5.29 3.09 -20.52
N SER A 82 4.51 4.17 -20.54
CA SER A 82 5.04 5.53 -20.51
C SER A 82 5.50 5.92 -19.12
N GLU A 83 6.73 6.45 -19.01
CA GLU A 83 7.24 7.05 -17.78
C GLU A 83 6.35 8.21 -17.30
N ALA A 84 5.85 9.02 -18.23
CA ALA A 84 4.98 10.16 -17.90
C ALA A 84 3.63 9.70 -17.32
N ASP A 85 3.04 8.63 -17.85
CA ASP A 85 1.79 8.08 -17.31
C ASP A 85 2.01 7.46 -15.93
N PHE A 86 3.12 6.73 -15.76
CA PHE A 86 3.52 6.18 -14.46
C PHE A 86 3.70 7.28 -13.41
N MET A 87 4.47 8.33 -13.71
CA MET A 87 4.71 9.44 -12.78
C MET A 87 3.42 10.19 -12.44
N LYS A 88 2.56 10.44 -13.44
CA LYS A 88 1.25 11.06 -13.24
C LYS A 88 0.36 10.20 -12.32
N ASN A 89 0.30 8.89 -12.57
CA ASN A 89 -0.46 7.98 -11.73
C ASN A 89 0.10 7.91 -10.31
N LEU A 90 1.42 7.85 -10.15
CA LEU A 90 2.07 7.81 -8.84
C LEU A 90 1.80 9.09 -8.04
N GLN A 91 1.93 10.25 -8.66
CA GLN A 91 1.59 11.52 -8.01
C GLN A 91 0.13 11.56 -7.62
N ASN A 92 -0.76 11.15 -8.53
CA ASN A 92 -2.18 11.05 -8.25
C ASN A 92 -2.41 10.16 -7.04
N ILE A 93 -1.79 8.98 -6.94
CA ILE A 93 -1.99 8.03 -5.84
C ILE A 93 -1.52 8.58 -4.50
N ARG A 94 -0.30 9.12 -4.47
CA ARG A 94 0.46 9.43 -3.25
C ARG A 94 0.06 10.74 -2.58
N TYR A 95 -0.43 11.70 -3.36
CA TYR A 95 -0.74 13.04 -2.88
C TYR A 95 -2.24 13.30 -2.92
N ARG A 96 -2.75 14.03 -1.91
CA ARG A 96 -4.16 14.39 -1.80
C ARG A 96 -4.59 15.17 -3.04
N ASN A 97 -5.67 14.73 -3.69
CA ASN A 97 -6.12 15.25 -5.00
C ASN A 97 -5.04 15.26 -6.11
N GLY A 98 -3.96 14.49 -5.96
CA GLY A 98 -2.81 14.51 -6.87
C GLY A 98 -1.97 15.80 -6.84
N GLN A 99 -2.09 16.60 -5.77
CA GLN A 99 -1.40 17.89 -5.65
C GLN A 99 -0.28 17.84 -4.60
N ILE A 100 0.93 18.16 -5.04
CA ILE A 100 2.09 18.31 -4.17
C ILE A 100 2.07 19.73 -3.60
N ASN A 101 1.90 19.84 -2.29
CA ASN A 101 1.86 21.11 -1.56
C ASN A 101 2.45 20.92 -0.16
N GLY A 102 3.75 20.62 -0.13
CA GLY A 102 4.47 20.32 1.11
C GLY A 102 4.21 18.92 1.67
N TYR A 103 4.93 18.59 2.74
CA TYR A 103 4.98 17.25 3.32
C TYR A 103 3.60 16.69 3.72
N THR A 104 2.71 17.54 4.22
CA THR A 104 1.37 17.15 4.72
C THR A 104 0.34 16.96 3.59
N SER A 105 0.70 17.29 2.34
CA SER A 105 -0.11 16.93 1.16
C SER A 105 0.05 15.46 0.76
N ARG A 106 1.14 14.80 1.18
CA ARG A 106 1.32 13.36 1.05
C ARG A 106 0.36 12.61 1.97
N LEU A 107 -0.21 11.51 1.48
CA LEU A 107 -1.22 10.72 2.18
C LEU A 107 -0.55 9.71 3.14
N HIS A 108 -0.13 10.18 4.32
CA HIS A 108 0.60 9.36 5.30
C HIS A 108 -0.26 8.35 6.05
N TYR A 109 -1.51 8.70 6.35
CA TYR A 109 -2.47 7.80 6.99
C TYR A 109 -3.26 7.02 5.95
N MET A 110 -3.36 5.70 6.11
CA MET A 110 -3.97 4.85 5.10
C MET A 110 -5.48 5.06 4.96
N THR A 111 -6.18 5.46 6.00
CA THR A 111 -7.59 5.89 5.85
C THR A 111 -7.70 7.10 4.92
N ASP A 112 -6.81 8.08 5.03
CA ASP A 112 -6.79 9.22 4.10
C ASP A 112 -6.40 8.77 2.68
N TRP A 113 -5.37 7.91 2.57
CA TRP A 113 -4.95 7.33 1.29
C TRP A 113 -6.09 6.59 0.60
N ILE A 114 -6.84 5.75 1.34
CA ILE A 114 -7.98 5.00 0.81
C ILE A 114 -9.09 5.96 0.40
N ASN A 115 -9.48 6.89 1.27
CA ASN A 115 -10.56 7.83 1.00
C ASN A 115 -10.29 8.66 -0.26
N ASP A 116 -9.09 9.22 -0.38
CA ASP A 116 -8.70 10.04 -1.52
C ASP A 116 -8.60 9.21 -2.81
N ASN A 117 -8.03 8.00 -2.77
CA ASN A 117 -7.94 7.11 -3.94
C ASN A 117 -9.28 6.52 -4.38
N VAL A 118 -10.23 6.32 -3.46
CA VAL A 118 -11.63 5.98 -3.79
C VAL A 118 -12.32 7.19 -4.43
N GLN A 119 -12.16 8.39 -3.87
CA GLN A 119 -12.75 9.62 -4.40
C GLN A 119 -12.25 9.93 -5.83
N LYS A 120 -10.95 9.74 -6.10
CA LYS A 120 -10.36 9.86 -7.44
C LYS A 120 -10.77 8.73 -8.39
N GLY A 121 -11.46 7.70 -7.90
CA GLY A 121 -11.91 6.56 -8.71
C GLY A 121 -10.80 5.59 -9.11
N LEU A 122 -9.63 5.63 -8.46
CA LEU A 122 -8.49 4.76 -8.78
C LEU A 122 -8.65 3.36 -8.15
N ILE A 123 -9.33 3.29 -7.01
CA ILE A 123 -9.62 2.04 -6.30
C ILE A 123 -11.07 2.02 -5.81
N GLU A 124 -11.54 0.84 -5.41
CA GLU A 124 -12.76 0.63 -4.63
C GLU A 124 -12.44 -0.03 -3.28
N ASP A 125 -13.24 0.28 -2.25
CA ASP A 125 -13.20 -0.42 -0.97
C ASP A 125 -14.09 -1.67 -1.04
N VAL A 126 -13.46 -2.83 -1.25
CA VAL A 126 -14.14 -4.13 -1.33
C VAL A 126 -14.69 -4.50 0.05
N THR A 127 -13.96 -4.21 1.12
CA THR A 127 -14.43 -4.50 2.48
C THR A 127 -15.74 -3.78 2.83
N ALA A 128 -15.92 -2.55 2.37
CA ALA A 128 -17.16 -1.80 2.56
C ALA A 128 -18.38 -2.44 1.88
N GLN A 129 -18.17 -3.22 0.82
CA GLN A 129 -19.26 -3.90 0.10
C GLN A 129 -19.64 -5.25 0.74
N TYR A 130 -18.68 -5.96 1.33
CA TYR A 130 -18.88 -7.37 1.72
C TYR A 130 -18.73 -7.68 3.21
N SER A 131 -18.01 -6.86 3.99
CA SER A 131 -17.84 -7.13 5.42
C SER A 131 -18.89 -6.38 6.25
N PRO A 132 -19.63 -7.05 7.14
CA PRO A 132 -20.55 -6.36 8.06
C PRO A 132 -19.83 -5.71 9.24
N SER A 133 -18.55 -6.06 9.49
CA SER A 133 -17.80 -5.55 10.63
C SER A 133 -17.28 -4.14 10.36
N THR A 134 -17.49 -3.26 11.32
CA THR A 134 -16.96 -1.88 11.29
C THR A 134 -16.04 -1.63 12.47
N GLN A 135 -15.18 -0.63 12.35
CA GLN A 135 -14.38 -0.07 13.44
C GLN A 135 -14.32 1.44 13.30
N THR A 136 -14.17 2.13 14.43
CA THR A 136 -13.98 3.58 14.48
C THR A 136 -12.52 3.90 14.26
N VAL A 137 -12.23 4.79 13.30
CA VAL A 137 -10.88 5.32 13.07
C VAL A 137 -10.53 6.28 14.21
N ASN A 138 -9.33 6.13 14.78
CA ASN A 138 -8.81 7.01 15.82
C ASN A 138 -7.31 7.25 15.56
N LEU A 139 -7.00 8.40 14.98
CA LEU A 139 -5.66 8.75 14.51
C LEU A 139 -5.09 9.88 15.35
N SER A 140 -3.83 9.74 15.72
CA SER A 140 -3.09 10.77 16.46
C SER A 140 -1.57 10.57 16.43
N PHE A 141 -1.07 9.49 15.81
CA PHE A 141 0.27 9.00 16.03
C PHE A 141 1.36 9.99 15.60
N MET A 142 1.25 10.56 14.40
CA MET A 142 2.24 11.49 13.85
C MET A 142 2.31 12.80 14.63
N SER A 143 1.16 13.42 14.95
CA SER A 143 1.16 14.66 15.74
C SER A 143 1.57 14.45 17.20
N SER A 144 1.34 13.25 17.75
CA SER A 144 1.74 12.88 19.12
C SER A 144 3.22 12.47 19.24
N HIS A 145 3.87 12.10 18.13
CA HIS A 145 5.26 11.66 18.08
C HIS A 145 6.05 12.35 16.95
N PRO A 146 6.06 13.70 16.89
CA PRO A 146 6.69 14.43 15.80
C PRO A 146 8.20 14.19 15.70
N GLU A 147 8.85 13.80 16.79
CA GLU A 147 10.28 13.47 16.86
C GLU A 147 10.68 12.26 16.01
N LEU A 148 9.73 11.38 15.67
CA LEU A 148 9.95 10.22 14.81
C LEU A 148 10.01 10.59 13.32
N TYR A 149 9.62 11.82 12.96
CA TYR A 149 9.48 12.27 11.58
C TYR A 149 10.35 13.51 11.35
N LYS A 150 11.37 13.37 10.50
CA LYS A 150 12.32 14.46 10.18
C LYS A 150 11.62 15.76 9.79
N GLN A 151 10.54 15.66 9.00
CA GLN A 151 9.79 16.82 8.52
C GLN A 151 8.88 17.46 9.57
N LEU A 152 8.59 16.79 10.68
CA LEU A 152 7.73 17.27 11.77
C LEU A 152 8.51 17.74 12.99
N ASN A 153 9.62 17.08 13.33
CA ASN A 153 10.40 17.28 14.55
C ASN A 153 10.77 18.76 14.83
N SER A 154 10.90 19.58 13.79
CA SER A 154 11.23 21.01 13.93
C SER A 154 10.23 21.94 13.24
N SER A 155 9.00 21.48 13.00
CA SER A 155 7.96 22.27 12.34
C SER A 155 6.62 22.16 13.08
N PRO A 156 6.37 23.05 14.06
CA PRO A 156 5.09 23.10 14.77
C PRO A 156 3.88 23.32 13.84
N GLU A 157 4.08 24.05 12.74
CA GLU A 157 3.07 24.26 11.70
C GLU A 157 2.65 22.93 11.06
N ARG A 158 3.60 22.12 10.58
CA ARG A 158 3.30 20.81 9.99
C ARG A 158 2.70 19.84 11.01
N VAL A 159 3.09 19.94 12.28
CA VAL A 159 2.46 19.16 13.36
C VAL A 159 0.99 19.55 13.52
N ALA A 160 0.67 20.84 13.51
CA ALA A 160 -0.71 21.33 13.59
C ALA A 160 -1.56 20.92 12.37
N GLU A 161 -0.97 20.94 11.17
CA GLU A 161 -1.61 20.44 9.94
C GLU A 161 -1.91 18.94 10.04
N MET A 162 -0.95 18.13 10.48
CA MET A 162 -1.15 16.69 10.69
C MET A 162 -2.22 16.41 11.75
N ALA A 163 -2.23 17.16 12.86
CA ALA A 163 -3.28 17.05 13.88
C ALA A 163 -4.68 17.39 13.32
N SER A 164 -4.77 18.38 12.44
CA SER A 164 -6.03 18.73 11.76
C SER A 164 -6.50 17.63 10.80
N ILE A 165 -5.56 16.98 10.08
CA ILE A 165 -5.83 15.81 9.24
C ILE A 165 -6.32 14.64 10.09
N GLU A 166 -5.64 14.34 11.19
CA GLU A 166 -5.99 13.29 12.15
C GLU A 166 -7.39 13.50 12.75
N GLN A 167 -7.72 14.74 13.14
CA GLN A 167 -9.03 15.10 13.66
C GLN A 167 -10.15 14.89 12.63
N ARG A 168 -9.92 15.29 11.37
CA ARG A 168 -10.89 15.10 10.26
C ARG A 168 -11.16 13.63 9.96
N LEU A 169 -10.14 12.78 10.12
CA LEU A 169 -10.24 11.34 9.84
C LEU A 169 -10.81 10.54 11.01
N SER A 170 -10.54 10.98 12.24
CA SER A 170 -10.99 10.31 13.44
C SER A 170 -12.52 10.37 13.60
N GLY A 171 -13.10 9.29 14.14
CA GLY A 171 -14.56 9.13 14.27
C GLY A 171 -15.24 8.51 13.05
N GLN A 172 -14.55 8.39 11.91
CA GLN A 172 -15.10 7.69 10.75
C GLN A 172 -15.31 6.20 11.05
N GLN A 173 -16.47 5.66 10.67
CA GLN A 173 -16.72 4.22 10.67
C GLN A 173 -16.20 3.62 9.37
N VAL A 174 -15.26 2.68 9.46
CA VAL A 174 -14.73 1.95 8.30
C VAL A 174 -15.02 0.46 8.41
N HIS A 175 -15.35 -0.16 7.29
CA HIS A 175 -15.51 -1.60 7.21
C HIS A 175 -14.16 -2.30 7.17
N TRP A 176 -14.07 -3.46 7.80
CA TRP A 176 -12.85 -4.26 7.86
C TRP A 176 -13.21 -5.74 8.11
N VAL A 177 -12.25 -6.65 7.93
CA VAL A 177 -12.38 -8.06 8.29
C VAL A 177 -11.53 -8.32 9.53
N PRO A 178 -12.14 -8.59 10.69
CA PRO A 178 -11.43 -9.06 11.87
C PRO A 178 -10.61 -10.31 11.55
N LYS A 179 -9.38 -10.42 12.10
CA LYS A 179 -8.47 -11.54 11.75
C LYS A 179 -9.03 -12.92 12.08
N ASN A 180 -9.93 -13.03 13.05
CA ASN A 180 -10.63 -14.28 13.40
C ASN A 180 -11.72 -14.67 12.38
N MET A 181 -12.12 -13.76 11.50
CA MET A 181 -13.08 -14.00 10.40
C MET A 181 -12.40 -14.28 9.06
N LEU A 182 -11.06 -14.23 8.98
CA LEU A 182 -10.31 -14.51 7.76
C LEU A 182 -9.77 -15.95 7.78
N PRO A 183 -10.36 -16.90 7.03
CA PRO A 183 -9.82 -18.26 6.94
C PRO A 183 -8.55 -18.29 6.07
N ALA A 184 -7.81 -19.41 6.12
CA ALA A 184 -6.60 -19.58 5.32
C ALA A 184 -6.85 -19.51 3.81
N GLN A 185 -8.04 -19.94 3.37
CA GLN A 185 -8.51 -19.87 1.99
C GLN A 185 -8.95 -18.46 1.57
N GLY A 186 -8.85 -17.46 2.45
CA GLY A 186 -9.42 -16.13 2.19
C GLY A 186 -10.94 -16.16 2.06
N LEU A 187 -11.50 -15.09 1.54
CA LEU A 187 -12.95 -14.95 1.33
C LEU A 187 -13.23 -14.91 -0.17
N PRO A 188 -14.40 -15.41 -0.64
CA PRO A 188 -14.67 -15.57 -2.08
C PRO A 188 -14.67 -14.25 -2.87
N TRP A 189 -14.80 -13.11 -2.18
CA TRP A 189 -14.75 -11.78 -2.77
C TRP A 189 -13.36 -11.14 -2.75
N ILE A 190 -12.38 -11.76 -2.08
CA ILE A 190 -10.95 -11.37 -2.15
C ILE A 190 -10.35 -12.06 -3.36
N LYS A 191 -9.68 -11.29 -4.22
CA LYS A 191 -9.10 -11.77 -5.47
C LYS A 191 -7.60 -11.52 -5.50
N ASN A 192 -6.91 -12.30 -6.34
CA ASN A 192 -5.54 -11.99 -6.73
C ASN A 192 -5.43 -10.52 -7.19
N GLY A 193 -4.38 -9.84 -6.73
CA GLY A 193 -4.13 -8.44 -7.09
C GLY A 193 -4.86 -7.41 -6.23
N ASP A 194 -5.78 -7.83 -5.34
CA ASP A 194 -6.35 -6.91 -4.36
C ASP A 194 -5.27 -6.37 -3.43
N ILE A 195 -5.36 -5.10 -3.08
CA ILE A 195 -4.50 -4.48 -2.07
C ILE A 195 -5.06 -4.87 -0.69
N ILE A 196 -4.19 -5.39 0.15
CA ILE A 196 -4.48 -5.75 1.53
C ILE A 196 -3.85 -4.71 2.44
N ALA A 197 -4.68 -4.04 3.24
CA ALA A 197 -4.22 -3.12 4.28
C ALA A 197 -4.46 -3.74 5.66
N ILE A 198 -3.38 -4.03 6.40
CA ILE A 198 -3.44 -4.74 7.67
C ILE A 198 -3.74 -3.76 8.81
N THR A 199 -4.92 -3.89 9.41
CA THR A 199 -5.38 -3.05 10.52
C THR A 199 -4.59 -3.35 11.80
N THR A 200 -4.42 -2.34 12.66
CA THR A 200 -3.65 -2.45 13.90
C THR A 200 -4.40 -1.92 15.11
N ASN A 201 -4.05 -2.43 16.29
CA ASN A 201 -4.45 -1.86 17.59
C ASN A 201 -3.40 -0.90 18.19
N THR A 202 -2.36 -0.56 17.44
CA THR A 202 -1.38 0.46 17.88
C THR A 202 -2.12 1.79 18.10
N PRO A 203 -2.03 2.42 19.29
CA PRO A 203 -2.74 3.66 19.56
C PRO A 203 -2.40 4.77 18.55
N GLY A 204 -3.42 5.42 18.00
CA GLY A 204 -3.27 6.52 17.05
C GLY A 204 -2.94 6.11 15.61
N LEU A 205 -2.90 4.81 15.29
CA LEU A 205 -2.69 4.26 13.94
C LEU A 205 -3.85 3.34 13.53
N ASP A 206 -4.21 3.37 12.25
CA ASP A 206 -5.26 2.55 11.65
C ASP A 206 -4.72 1.32 10.91
N ILE A 207 -3.65 1.49 10.14
CA ILE A 207 -3.01 0.46 9.32
C ILE A 207 -1.53 0.41 9.64
N SER A 208 -1.00 -0.81 9.76
CA SER A 208 0.43 -1.03 10.08
C SER A 208 1.25 -1.51 8.89
N HIS A 209 0.61 -2.08 7.88
CA HIS A 209 1.31 -2.73 6.78
C HIS A 209 0.40 -2.91 5.56
N LEU A 210 1.00 -2.91 4.36
CA LEU A 210 0.31 -3.16 3.11
C LEU A 210 0.93 -4.33 2.34
N GLY A 211 0.16 -4.91 1.42
CA GLY A 211 0.64 -5.83 0.41
C GLY A 211 -0.43 -6.14 -0.63
N ILE A 212 -0.15 -7.13 -1.48
CA ILE A 212 -1.02 -7.57 -2.56
C ILE A 212 -1.44 -9.01 -2.32
N ALA A 213 -2.73 -9.29 -2.45
CA ALA A 213 -3.31 -10.62 -2.34
C ALA A 213 -2.79 -11.54 -3.46
N ILE A 214 -2.33 -12.73 -3.06
CA ILE A 214 -1.92 -13.79 -3.98
C ILE A 214 -2.41 -15.14 -3.45
N TYR A 215 -3.08 -15.92 -4.30
CA TYR A 215 -3.55 -17.25 -3.98
C TYR A 215 -2.52 -18.32 -4.39
N ILE A 216 -2.18 -19.22 -3.47
CA ILE A 216 -1.24 -20.31 -3.69
C ILE A 216 -1.86 -21.59 -3.13
N LYS A 217 -2.13 -22.57 -3.99
CA LYS A 217 -2.79 -23.83 -3.60
C LYS A 217 -4.05 -23.57 -2.76
N ASP A 218 -4.92 -22.70 -3.27
CA ASP A 218 -6.20 -22.26 -2.66
C ASP A 218 -6.09 -21.59 -1.28
N GLN A 219 -4.90 -21.13 -0.88
CA GLN A 219 -4.69 -20.32 0.31
C GLN A 219 -4.40 -18.88 -0.07
N LEU A 220 -4.91 -17.93 0.70
CA LEU A 220 -4.61 -16.51 0.55
C LEU A 220 -3.27 -16.19 1.23
N HIS A 221 -2.31 -15.75 0.44
CA HIS A 221 -1.00 -15.27 0.85
C HIS A 221 -0.86 -13.77 0.57
N LEU A 222 0.29 -13.20 0.97
CA LEU A 222 0.60 -11.80 0.80
C LEU A 222 1.92 -11.64 0.04
N LEU A 223 1.88 -10.91 -1.07
CA LEU A 223 3.05 -10.37 -1.74
C LEU A 223 3.32 -8.97 -1.19
N HIS A 224 4.47 -8.75 -0.56
CA HIS A 224 4.77 -7.46 0.07
C HIS A 224 6.27 -7.19 0.23
N ALA A 225 6.62 -5.91 0.42
CA ALA A 225 7.94 -5.52 0.91
C ALA A 225 8.07 -5.87 2.41
N SER A 226 8.99 -6.78 2.75
CA SER A 226 9.16 -7.29 4.11
C SER A 226 10.38 -6.67 4.78
N SER A 227 10.17 -5.87 5.83
CA SER A 227 11.26 -5.30 6.64
C SER A 227 12.08 -6.39 7.36
N LYS A 228 11.47 -7.54 7.64
CA LYS A 228 12.13 -8.71 8.26
C LYS A 228 12.99 -9.46 7.25
N GLN A 229 12.48 -9.70 6.04
CA GLN A 229 13.22 -10.40 4.99
C GLN A 229 14.11 -9.46 4.15
N LYS A 230 14.04 -8.16 4.41
CA LYS A 230 14.81 -7.08 3.76
C LYS A 230 14.59 -6.96 2.24
N LYS A 231 13.45 -7.45 1.74
CA LYS A 231 13.08 -7.40 0.32
C LYS A 231 11.59 -7.67 0.09
N VAL A 232 11.12 -7.47 -1.13
CA VAL A 232 9.80 -7.91 -1.60
C VAL A 232 9.76 -9.43 -1.71
N VAL A 233 8.74 -10.03 -1.11
CA VAL A 233 8.57 -11.49 -0.98
C VAL A 233 7.10 -11.89 -1.12
N VAL A 234 6.88 -13.12 -1.55
CA VAL A 234 5.63 -13.83 -1.28
C VAL A 234 5.77 -14.52 0.07
N GLU A 235 4.91 -14.20 1.02
CA GLU A 235 4.96 -14.81 2.34
C GLU A 235 4.60 -16.29 2.29
N LYS A 236 5.38 -17.11 3.01
CA LYS A 236 5.23 -18.58 2.99
C LYS A 236 4.00 -19.05 3.75
N LEU A 237 3.58 -18.30 4.77
CA LEU A 237 2.40 -18.60 5.56
C LEU A 237 1.17 -17.92 4.95
N ALA A 238 0.01 -18.58 5.01
CA ALA A 238 -1.26 -17.95 4.68
C ALA A 238 -1.48 -16.68 5.53
N LEU A 239 -2.12 -15.67 4.95
CA LEU A 239 -2.34 -14.35 5.57
C LEU A 239 -3.04 -14.47 6.94
N SER A 240 -4.01 -15.37 7.08
CA SER A 240 -4.67 -15.63 8.37
C SER A 240 -3.70 -16.07 9.47
N ARG A 241 -2.67 -16.86 9.13
CA ARG A 241 -1.62 -17.29 10.07
C ARG A 241 -0.65 -16.17 10.40
N GLN A 242 -0.34 -15.31 9.42
CA GLN A 242 0.47 -14.12 9.66
C GLN A 242 -0.23 -13.17 10.65
N LEU A 243 -1.52 -12.88 10.44
CA LEU A 243 -2.33 -12.06 11.34
C LEU A 243 -2.46 -12.66 12.75
N ALA A 244 -2.63 -13.98 12.85
CA ALA A 244 -2.70 -14.67 14.14
C ALA A 244 -1.37 -14.59 14.91
N GLY A 245 -0.23 -14.63 14.19
CA GLY A 245 1.11 -14.57 14.77
C GLY A 245 1.55 -13.17 15.25
N ASN A 246 0.82 -12.12 14.89
CA ASN A 246 1.11 -10.75 15.30
C ASN A 246 0.07 -10.22 16.30
N LYS A 247 0.53 -9.70 17.44
CA LYS A 247 -0.32 -9.19 18.53
C LYS A 247 -0.98 -7.86 18.20
N THR A 248 -0.34 -7.03 17.37
CA THR A 248 -0.88 -5.71 17.03
C THR A 248 -1.79 -5.74 15.82
N TRP A 249 -1.56 -6.69 14.90
CA TRP A 249 -2.43 -6.87 13.74
C TRP A 249 -3.80 -7.36 14.17
N THR A 250 -4.83 -6.63 13.80
CA THR A 250 -6.22 -6.92 14.19
C THR A 250 -7.00 -7.60 13.08
N GLY A 251 -6.67 -7.34 11.81
CA GLY A 251 -7.47 -7.76 10.66
C GLY A 251 -7.03 -7.07 9.38
N ILE A 252 -7.94 -6.96 8.39
CA ILE A 252 -7.62 -6.37 7.08
C ILE A 252 -8.72 -5.46 6.54
N ARG A 253 -8.34 -4.46 5.74
CA ARG A 253 -9.17 -3.85 4.71
C ARG A 253 -8.73 -4.37 3.34
N VAL A 254 -9.66 -4.49 2.41
CA VAL A 254 -9.41 -5.02 1.07
C VAL A 254 -9.83 -3.98 0.05
N LEU A 255 -8.89 -3.62 -0.83
CA LEU A 255 -9.08 -2.59 -1.84
C LEU A 255 -8.78 -3.18 -3.21
N ARG A 256 -9.48 -2.71 -4.24
CA ARG A 256 -9.27 -3.21 -5.60
C ARG A 256 -9.08 -2.05 -6.55
N MET A 257 -8.08 -2.18 -7.44
CA MET A 257 -7.88 -1.24 -8.54
C MET A 257 -9.15 -1.20 -9.40
N LYS A 258 -9.63 0.01 -9.71
CA LYS A 258 -10.67 0.20 -10.71
C LYS A 258 -10.01 0.36 -12.08
N SER A 259 -10.48 -0.40 -13.07
CA SER A 259 -10.12 -0.14 -14.45
C SER A 259 -10.60 1.27 -14.83
N ILE A 260 -9.68 2.11 -15.29
CA ILE A 260 -10.03 3.39 -15.91
C ILE A 260 -10.43 3.04 -17.34
N ASN A 261 -11.74 3.08 -17.62
CA ASN A 261 -12.27 2.99 -18.99
C ASN A 261 -11.97 4.27 -19.76
#